data_AF-A0A0D2LN36-F1
#
_entry.id   AF-A0A0D2LN36-F1
#
_cell.length_a   1.000
_cell.length_b   1.000
_cell.length_c   1.000
_cell.angle_alpha   90.00
_cell.angle_beta   90.00
_cell.angle_gamma   90.00
#
_symmetry.space_group_name_H-M   'P 1'
#
loop_
_entity.id
_entity.type
_entity.pdbx_description
1 polymer ?
#
loop_
_entity_poly.entity_id
_entity_poly.type
_entity_poly.pdbx_seq_one_letter_code
_entity_poly.pdbx_strand_id
1 'polypeptide(L)'
;MERAPSLAESLFGRRAEPEVWQDREVRFDLGPAELQCRRGEEVLDYLDCVEDTKGNNGEPGELTFTNLRLMWVCTRSRRTSISVGLDCITQITVKPAASRLRGNVSALYLLTRHGTQRFEFIFTALEAGGGGPELLAVAQVRPRPRPQGRAW
;
A
#
# COMPACT_ATOMS: atom_id res chain seq x y z
N MET A 1 32.48 14.35 5.80
CA MET A 1 32.18 15.60 6.54
C MET A 1 30.92 15.33 7.35
N GLU A 2 31.06 15.05 8.65
CA GLU A 2 29.92 14.71 9.52
C GLU A 2 29.11 15.96 9.84
N ARG A 3 27.78 15.86 9.72
CA ARG A 3 26.86 16.97 10.01
C ARG A 3 26.77 17.16 11.53
N ALA A 4 27.01 18.38 12.01
CA ALA A 4 26.83 18.70 13.43
C ALA A 4 25.36 18.49 13.86
N PRO A 5 25.11 17.95 15.06
CA PRO A 5 23.76 17.80 15.59
C PRO A 5 23.12 19.18 15.83
N SER A 6 21.82 19.27 15.58
CA SER A 6 21.03 20.47 15.86
C SER A 6 20.93 20.74 17.36
N LEU A 7 20.63 21.98 17.74
CA LEU A 7 20.43 22.39 19.14
C LEU A 7 19.41 21.49 19.87
N ALA A 8 18.36 21.06 19.15
CA ALA A 8 17.36 20.15 19.68
C ALA A 8 17.92 18.74 19.94
N GLU A 9 18.75 18.19 19.03
CA GLU A 9 19.41 16.90 19.23
C GLU A 9 20.42 16.94 20.38
N SER A 10 21.08 18.08 20.59
CA SER A 10 22.02 18.29 21.70
C SER A 10 21.32 18.41 23.06
N LEU A 11 20.12 18.98 23.12
CA LEU A 11 19.38 19.21 24.36
C LEU A 11 18.49 18.04 24.77
N PHE A 12 17.90 17.33 23.83
CA PHE A 12 16.92 16.26 24.08
C PHE A 12 17.43 14.86 23.73
N GLY A 13 18.70 14.75 23.30
CA GLY A 13 19.23 13.56 22.66
C GLY A 13 18.64 13.36 21.27
N ARG A 14 19.28 12.52 20.43
CA ARG A 14 18.58 12.00 19.24
C ARG A 14 17.41 11.16 19.74
N ARG A 15 16.21 11.69 19.61
CA ARG A 15 14.99 10.88 19.70
C ARG A 15 15.12 9.80 18.62
N ALA A 16 15.11 8.52 19.01
CA ALA A 16 15.02 7.45 18.03
C ALA A 16 13.75 7.69 17.23
N GLU A 17 13.89 7.94 15.93
CA GLU A 17 12.73 8.02 15.04
C GLU A 17 12.00 6.69 15.14
N PRO A 18 10.66 6.69 15.35
CA PRO A 18 9.90 5.45 15.45
C PRO A 18 10.15 4.60 14.21
N GLU A 19 10.39 3.31 14.45
CA GLU A 19 10.73 2.34 13.41
C GLU A 19 9.74 2.42 12.23
N VAL A 20 10.28 2.49 11.02
CA VAL A 20 9.49 2.61 9.79
C VAL A 20 8.99 1.23 9.40
N TRP A 21 7.72 0.98 9.69
CA TRP A 21 7.05 -0.28 9.35
C TRP A 21 6.24 -0.20 8.05
N GLN A 22 5.82 1.00 7.64
CA GLN A 22 4.86 1.20 6.55
C GLN A 22 5.30 0.55 5.25
N ASP A 23 6.60 0.58 4.94
CA ASP A 23 7.17 -0.04 3.75
C ASP A 23 7.54 -1.52 3.93
N ARG A 24 7.60 -2.01 5.16
CA ARG A 24 8.20 -3.31 5.54
C ARG A 24 7.23 -4.36 6.04
N GLU A 25 6.02 -3.99 6.39
CA GLU A 25 5.04 -4.90 6.96
C GLU A 25 3.74 -4.96 6.14
N VAL A 26 3.02 -6.06 6.32
CA VAL A 26 1.62 -6.21 5.93
C VAL A 26 0.79 -6.15 7.20
N ARG A 27 -0.15 -5.20 7.29
CA ARG A 27 -1.05 -5.02 8.43
C ARG A 27 -2.51 -5.00 7.99
N PHE A 28 -3.37 -5.42 8.89
CA PHE A 28 -4.83 -5.47 8.72
C PHE A 28 -5.49 -4.63 9.81
N ASP A 29 -6.68 -4.13 9.51
CA ASP A 29 -7.58 -3.45 10.47
C ASP A 29 -6.89 -2.33 11.26
N LEU A 30 -6.20 -1.45 10.52
CA LEU A 30 -5.39 -0.38 11.07
C LEU A 30 -6.22 0.69 11.78
N GLY A 31 -5.63 1.30 12.81
CA GLY A 31 -6.22 2.47 13.45
C GLY A 31 -6.22 3.71 12.54
N PRO A 32 -7.10 4.70 12.77
CA PRO A 32 -7.20 5.89 11.92
C PRO A 32 -5.89 6.67 11.77
N ALA A 33 -5.06 6.72 12.82
CA ALA A 33 -3.77 7.39 12.78
C ALA A 33 -2.73 6.65 11.91
N GLU A 34 -2.83 5.32 11.84
CA GLU A 34 -1.91 4.49 11.04
C GLU A 34 -2.23 4.50 9.54
N LEU A 35 -3.48 4.83 9.20
CA LEU A 35 -3.95 5.03 7.83
C LEU A 35 -3.50 6.39 7.24
N GLN A 36 -3.06 7.33 8.08
CA GLN A 36 -2.52 8.59 7.60
C GLN A 36 -1.10 8.42 7.05
N CYS A 37 -0.76 9.22 6.04
CA CYS A 37 0.61 9.28 5.52
C CYS A 37 1.55 9.74 6.63
N ARG A 38 2.63 8.98 6.87
CA ARG A 38 3.70 9.43 7.77
C ARG A 38 4.47 10.59 7.15
N ARG A 39 5.30 11.26 7.96
CA ARG A 39 6.23 12.27 7.44
C ARG A 39 7.12 11.67 6.33
N GLY A 40 7.09 12.29 5.16
CA GLY A 40 7.83 11.86 3.96
C GLY A 40 7.12 10.79 3.12
N GLU A 41 5.97 10.29 3.56
CA GLU A 41 5.08 9.47 2.74
C GLU A 41 4.16 10.38 1.93
N GLU A 42 4.07 10.11 0.63
CA GLU A 42 3.27 10.90 -0.31
C GLU A 42 2.36 9.97 -1.11
N VAL A 43 1.10 10.39 -1.29
CA VAL A 43 0.14 9.70 -2.15
C VAL A 43 0.56 9.92 -3.60
N LEU A 44 0.76 8.83 -4.32
CA LEU A 44 1.11 8.80 -5.74
C LEU A 44 -0.13 8.62 -6.61
N ASP A 45 -1.07 7.78 -6.15
CA ASP A 45 -2.28 7.47 -6.89
C ASP A 45 -3.42 7.08 -5.94
N TYR A 46 -4.66 7.17 -6.43
CA TYR A 46 -5.88 6.88 -5.68
C TYR A 46 -6.96 6.35 -6.62
N LEU A 47 -7.55 5.21 -6.26
CA LEU A 47 -8.68 4.62 -6.97
C LEU A 47 -9.84 4.41 -5.97
N ASP A 48 -11.02 4.89 -6.35
CA ASP A 48 -12.25 4.57 -5.63
C ASP A 48 -12.91 3.30 -6.22
N CYS A 49 -13.92 2.78 -5.52
CA CYS A 49 -14.71 1.63 -5.97
C CYS A 49 -13.86 0.41 -6.32
N VAL A 50 -12.85 0.11 -5.50
CA VAL A 50 -12.01 -1.09 -5.63
C VAL A 50 -12.41 -2.12 -4.58
N GLU A 51 -12.67 -3.35 -5.00
CA GLU A 51 -13.05 -4.45 -4.13
C GLU A 51 -11.85 -5.31 -3.76
N ASP A 52 -11.66 -5.65 -2.49
CA ASP A 52 -10.82 -6.79 -2.09
C ASP A 52 -11.61 -8.10 -2.29
N THR A 53 -11.52 -8.65 -3.50
CA THR A 53 -12.35 -9.79 -3.92
C THR A 53 -12.00 -11.08 -3.17
N LYS A 54 -10.82 -11.17 -2.55
CA LYS A 54 -10.37 -12.37 -1.84
C LYS A 54 -10.69 -12.32 -0.34
N GLY A 55 -10.50 -11.18 0.31
CA GLY A 55 -10.73 -11.03 1.76
C GLY A 55 -12.09 -10.45 2.13
N ASN A 56 -12.65 -9.56 1.31
CA ASN A 56 -13.84 -8.77 1.63
C ASN A 56 -14.80 -8.65 0.42
N ASN A 57 -15.19 -9.81 -0.11
CA ASN A 57 -16.03 -9.87 -1.31
C ASN A 57 -17.37 -9.14 -1.14
N GLY A 58 -17.76 -8.35 -2.13
CA GLY A 58 -19.01 -7.58 -2.16
C GLY A 58 -18.96 -6.23 -1.42
N GLU A 59 -17.82 -5.87 -0.83
CA GLU A 59 -17.61 -4.59 -0.16
C GLU A 59 -16.69 -3.68 -1.00
N PRO A 60 -17.18 -2.53 -1.48
CA PRO A 60 -16.32 -1.56 -2.15
C PRO A 60 -15.40 -0.90 -1.12
N GLY A 61 -14.21 -0.54 -1.59
CA GLY A 61 -13.24 0.23 -0.84
C GLY A 61 -12.47 1.19 -1.71
N GLU A 62 -11.59 1.93 -1.06
CA GLU A 62 -10.68 2.90 -1.65
C GLU A 62 -9.27 2.29 -1.65
N LEU A 63 -8.58 2.34 -2.78
CA LEU A 63 -7.21 1.90 -2.95
C LEU A 63 -6.30 3.13 -3.08
N THR A 64 -5.44 3.35 -2.09
CA THR A 64 -4.47 4.46 -2.07
C THR A 64 -3.07 3.90 -2.28
N PHE A 65 -2.34 4.46 -3.25
CA PHE A 65 -0.96 4.11 -3.50
C PHE A 65 -0.04 5.24 -3.04
N THR A 66 0.95 4.92 -2.21
CA THR A 66 1.95 5.88 -1.74
C THR A 66 3.34 5.49 -2.20
N ASN A 67 4.32 6.35 -1.95
CA ASN A 67 5.73 6.04 -2.15
C ASN A 67 6.29 4.99 -1.16
N LEU A 68 5.52 4.52 -0.17
CA LEU A 68 5.93 3.50 0.81
C LEU A 68 5.05 2.25 0.84
N ARG A 69 3.75 2.36 0.56
CA ARG A 69 2.78 1.26 0.69
C ARG A 69 1.58 1.43 -0.21
N LEU A 70 0.89 0.31 -0.41
CA LEU A 70 -0.48 0.27 -0.91
C LEU A 70 -1.43 0.10 0.27
N MET A 71 -2.51 0.85 0.29
CA MET A 71 -3.56 0.73 1.29
C MET A 71 -4.91 0.49 0.61
N TRP A 72 -5.65 -0.49 1.09
CA TRP A 72 -7.06 -0.67 0.77
C TRP A 72 -7.89 -0.41 2.03
N VAL A 73 -8.94 0.38 1.93
CA VAL A 73 -9.82 0.70 3.05
C VAL A 73 -11.27 0.54 2.63
N CYS A 74 -12.03 -0.30 3.33
CA CYS A 74 -13.44 -0.50 3.04
C CYS A 74 -14.24 0.81 3.22
N THR A 75 -15.09 1.12 2.25
CA THR A 75 -15.94 2.31 2.26
C THR A 75 -17.03 2.21 3.32
N ARG A 76 -17.59 1.01 3.55
CA ARG A 76 -18.63 0.80 4.57
C ARG A 76 -18.09 0.82 6.00
N SER A 77 -16.82 0.44 6.19
CA SER A 77 -16.19 0.39 7.50
C SER A 77 -14.69 0.66 7.40
N ARG A 78 -14.26 1.85 7.82
CA ARG A 78 -12.84 2.21 7.91
C ARG A 78 -12.03 1.32 8.87
N ARG A 79 -12.69 0.52 9.71
CA ARG A 79 -12.04 -0.47 10.59
C ARG A 79 -11.53 -1.68 9.80
N THR A 80 -12.12 -1.96 8.64
CA THR A 80 -11.71 -3.04 7.75
C THR A 80 -10.77 -2.46 6.72
N SER A 81 -9.47 -2.74 6.86
CA SER A 81 -8.43 -2.16 6.02
C SER A 81 -7.23 -3.07 5.88
N ILE A 82 -6.44 -2.84 4.83
CA ILE A 82 -5.22 -3.58 4.51
C ILE A 82 -4.15 -2.56 4.16
N SER A 83 -2.98 -2.68 4.76
CA SER A 83 -1.78 -1.91 4.40
C SER A 83 -0.70 -2.91 3.99
N VAL A 84 -0.19 -2.76 2.77
CA VAL A 84 0.88 -3.59 2.19
C VAL A 84 2.09 -2.72 1.91
N GLY A 85 3.14 -2.88 2.70
CA GLY A 85 4.43 -2.23 2.44
C GLY A 85 5.05 -2.67 1.11
N LEU A 86 5.63 -1.72 0.37
CA LEU A 86 6.21 -2.00 -0.94
C LEU A 86 7.39 -3.00 -0.88
N ASP A 87 8.16 -3.06 0.21
CA ASP A 87 9.24 -4.05 0.38
C ASP A 87 8.69 -5.48 0.62
N CYS A 88 7.41 -5.61 0.99
CA CYS A 88 6.77 -6.92 1.10
C CYS A 88 6.33 -7.47 -0.25
N ILE A 89 6.18 -6.64 -1.30
CA ILE A 89 5.60 -7.07 -2.57
C ILE A 89 6.66 -7.83 -3.39
N THR A 90 6.37 -9.10 -3.64
CA THR A 90 7.23 -9.98 -4.45
C THR A 90 6.80 -10.06 -5.89
N GLN A 91 5.50 -9.91 -6.15
CA GLN A 91 4.93 -9.92 -7.49
C GLN A 91 3.71 -9.01 -7.56
N ILE A 92 3.59 -8.30 -8.67
CA ILE A 92 2.44 -7.49 -9.03
C ILE A 92 2.01 -7.84 -10.46
N THR A 93 0.72 -8.04 -10.68
CA THR A 93 0.19 -8.39 -12.00
C THR A 93 -1.21 -7.84 -12.17
N VAL A 94 -1.49 -7.17 -13.28
CA VAL A 94 -2.86 -6.76 -13.62
C VAL A 94 -3.42 -7.75 -14.62
N LYS A 95 -4.65 -8.21 -14.39
CA LYS A 95 -5.37 -9.09 -15.31
C LYS A 95 -6.76 -8.54 -15.58
N PRO A 96 -7.30 -8.73 -16.79
CA PRO A 96 -8.73 -8.51 -17.02
C PRO A 96 -9.52 -9.48 -16.14
N ALA A 97 -10.60 -8.98 -15.55
CA ALA A 97 -11.54 -9.73 -14.72
C ALA A 97 -12.97 -9.46 -15.23
N ALA A 98 -13.82 -10.48 -15.20
CA ALA A 98 -15.21 -10.35 -15.64
C ALA A 98 -16.11 -10.04 -14.43
N SER A 99 -16.77 -8.88 -14.47
CA SER A 99 -17.82 -8.53 -13.51
C SER A 99 -19.19 -8.86 -14.09
N ARG A 100 -20.00 -9.62 -13.33
CA ARG A 100 -21.38 -9.96 -13.73
C ARG A 100 -22.27 -8.72 -13.91
N LEU A 101 -21.95 -7.61 -13.24
CA LEU A 101 -22.74 -6.38 -13.25
C LEU A 101 -22.19 -5.31 -14.20
N ARG A 102 -20.87 -5.33 -14.47
CA ARG A 102 -20.15 -4.20 -15.09
C ARG A 102 -19.39 -4.56 -16.37
N GLY A 103 -19.35 -5.84 -16.76
CA GLY A 103 -18.61 -6.29 -17.94
C GLY A 103 -17.12 -6.50 -17.65
N ASN A 104 -16.24 -6.14 -18.59
CA ASN A 104 -14.80 -6.36 -18.46
C ASN A 104 -14.19 -5.27 -17.55
N VAL A 105 -13.64 -5.68 -16.42
CA VAL A 105 -12.92 -4.84 -15.46
C VAL A 105 -11.47 -5.29 -15.34
N SER A 106 -10.65 -4.58 -14.57
CA SER A 106 -9.26 -4.97 -14.28
C SER A 106 -9.09 -5.32 -12.82
N ALA A 107 -8.29 -6.35 -12.54
CA ALA A 107 -7.93 -6.77 -11.20
C ALA A 107 -6.41 -6.78 -11.01
N LEU A 108 -5.97 -6.22 -9.89
CA LEU A 108 -4.60 -6.21 -9.43
C LEU A 108 -4.36 -7.40 -8.51
N TYR A 109 -3.45 -8.28 -8.93
CA TYR A 109 -2.96 -9.41 -8.16
C TYR A 109 -1.63 -9.03 -7.51
N LEU A 110 -1.57 -9.15 -6.19
CA LEU A 110 -0.37 -8.90 -5.40
C LEU A 110 0.03 -10.16 -4.65
N LEU A 111 1.28 -10.58 -4.80
CA LEU A 111 1.90 -11.60 -3.95
C LEU A 111 2.90 -10.92 -3.04
N THR A 112 2.79 -11.16 -1.74
CA THR A 112 3.67 -10.58 -0.74
C THR A 112 4.43 -11.65 0.04
N ARG A 113 5.56 -11.27 0.62
CA ARG A 113 6.32 -12.07 1.58
C ARG A 113 6.83 -11.18 2.70
N HIS A 114 6.49 -11.52 3.93
CA HIS A 114 7.05 -10.91 5.13
C HIS A 114 7.52 -12.03 6.09
N GLY A 115 8.85 -12.12 6.28
CA GLY A 115 9.46 -13.28 6.95
C GLY A 115 9.11 -14.59 6.25
N THR A 116 8.48 -15.52 6.97
CA THR A 116 8.00 -16.81 6.45
C THR A 116 6.58 -16.76 5.90
N GLN A 117 5.83 -15.68 6.15
CA GLN A 117 4.43 -15.54 5.76
C GLN A 117 4.33 -15.02 4.32
N ARG A 118 3.35 -15.56 3.58
CA ARG A 118 3.02 -15.13 2.22
C ARG A 118 1.54 -14.84 2.14
N PHE A 119 1.19 -13.71 1.55
CA PHE A 119 -0.20 -13.34 1.29
C PHE A 119 -0.40 -13.11 -0.20
N GLU A 120 -1.64 -13.34 -0.63
CA GLU A 120 -2.10 -12.96 -1.97
C GLU A 120 -3.31 -12.07 -1.80
N PHE A 121 -3.32 -10.95 -2.51
CA PHE A 121 -4.42 -9.99 -2.55
C PHE A 121 -4.91 -9.84 -3.98
N ILE A 122 -6.22 -9.66 -4.13
CA ILE A 122 -6.86 -9.42 -5.42
C ILE A 122 -7.76 -8.21 -5.26
N PHE A 123 -7.34 -7.10 -5.86
CA PHE A 123 -8.08 -5.84 -5.84
C PHE A 123 -8.72 -5.60 -7.21
N THR A 124 -10.05 -5.64 -7.28
CA THR A 124 -10.81 -5.52 -8.53
C THR A 124 -11.41 -4.13 -8.62
N ALA A 125 -11.06 -3.37 -9.66
CA ALA A 125 -11.73 -2.10 -9.94
C ALA A 125 -13.17 -2.36 -10.39
N LEU A 126 -14.16 -1.78 -9.71
CA LEU A 126 -15.58 -2.02 -10.00
C LEU A 126 -16.16 -1.05 -11.03
N GLU A 127 -15.44 -0.01 -11.40
CA GLU A 127 -15.89 0.94 -12.42
C GLU A 127 -15.70 0.37 -13.83
N ALA A 128 -16.77 0.44 -14.64
CA ALA A 128 -16.73 -0.03 -16.02
C ALA A 128 -15.87 0.93 -16.86
N GLY A 129 -14.78 0.43 -17.43
CA GLY A 129 -13.85 1.23 -18.24
C GLY A 129 -12.84 2.07 -17.45
N GLY A 130 -12.89 2.03 -16.11
CA GLY A 130 -11.96 2.73 -15.21
C GLY A 130 -11.06 1.78 -14.42
N GLY A 131 -9.95 2.27 -13.88
CA GLY A 131 -9.03 1.54 -12.99
C GLY A 131 -8.00 0.66 -13.70
N GLY A 132 -8.20 0.27 -14.95
CA GLY A 132 -7.22 -0.55 -15.69
C GLY A 132 -5.87 0.15 -15.90
N PRO A 133 -5.84 1.33 -16.56
CA PRO A 133 -4.61 2.11 -16.75
C PRO A 133 -3.92 2.50 -15.45
N GLU A 134 -4.67 2.84 -14.41
CA GLU A 134 -4.18 3.24 -13.09
C GLU A 134 -3.54 2.04 -12.37
N LEU A 135 -4.21 0.88 -12.35
CA LEU A 135 -3.64 -0.35 -11.81
C LEU A 135 -2.39 -0.80 -12.60
N LEU A 136 -2.36 -0.57 -13.92
CA LEU A 136 -1.18 -0.82 -14.74
C LEU A 136 -0.03 0.13 -14.40
N ALA A 137 -0.31 1.41 -14.16
CA ALA A 137 0.68 2.38 -13.70
C ALA A 137 1.27 1.93 -12.36
N VAL A 138 0.43 1.50 -11.43
CA VAL A 138 0.84 0.91 -10.14
C VAL A 138 1.73 -0.32 -10.35
N ALA A 139 1.40 -1.22 -11.27
CA ALA A 139 2.22 -2.39 -11.60
C ALA A 139 3.59 -2.05 -12.22
N GLN A 140 3.72 -0.88 -12.84
CA GLN A 140 4.97 -0.38 -13.41
C GLN A 140 5.85 0.33 -12.37
N VAL A 141 5.30 0.75 -11.23
CA VAL A 141 6.09 1.22 -10.09
C VAL A 141 6.79 0.00 -9.48
N ARG A 142 7.92 -0.39 -10.07
CA ARG A 142 8.80 -1.38 -9.48
C ARG A 142 9.25 -0.86 -8.11
N PRO A 143 9.12 -1.65 -7.03
CA PRO A 143 9.82 -1.35 -5.80
C PRO A 143 11.30 -1.24 -6.15
N ARG A 144 11.91 -0.06 -6.00
CA ARG A 144 13.35 0.07 -6.19
C ARG A 144 14.01 -0.80 -5.13
N PRO A 145 14.85 -1.78 -5.49
CA PRO A 145 15.59 -2.52 -4.47
C PRO A 145 16.44 -1.52 -3.71
N ARG A 146 16.22 -1.38 -2.40
CA ARG A 146 17.11 -0.57 -1.57
C ARG A 146 18.48 -1.24 -1.53
N PRO A 147 19.58 -0.50 -1.70
CA PRO A 147 20.88 -1.02 -1.31
C PRO A 147 20.83 -1.37 0.18
N GLN A 148 21.21 -2.60 0.52
CA GLN A 148 21.31 -3.03 1.91
C GLN A 148 22.22 -2.05 2.66
N GLY A 149 21.72 -1.46 3.75
CA GLY A 149 22.58 -0.76 4.72
C GLY A 149 22.55 0.77 4.77
N ARG A 150 21.50 1.47 4.31
CA ARG A 150 21.31 2.89 4.67
C ARG A 150 20.03 3.12 5.46
N ALA A 151 20.20 3.45 6.73
CA ALA A 151 19.21 4.18 7.52
C ALA A 151 19.13 5.63 7.00
N TRP A 152 17.93 6.19 7.03
CA TRP A 152 17.68 7.60 6.74
C TRP A 152 18.19 8.48 7.88
#